data_AF-A0A954ZM36-F1
#
_entry.id   AF-A0A954ZM36-F1
#
_cell.length_a   1.000
_cell.length_b   1.000
_cell.length_c   1.000
_cell.angle_alpha   90.00
_cell.angle_beta   90.00
_cell.angle_gamma   90.00
#
_symmetry.space_group_name_H-M   'P 1'
#
loop_
_entity.id
_entity.type
_entity.pdbx_description
1 polymer ?
#
loop_
_entity_poly.entity_id
_entity_poly.type
_entity_poly.pdbx_seq_one_letter_code
_entity_poly.pdbx_strand_id
1 'polypeptide(L)'
;GSPPASVQRMLELVELKIDAAVWQVDAIRTEQDDKYLVFDYTNAPRIEQLARMHAGRLRVVDDRSAYFTIPADCRECDSVLALAKSVLRP
;
A
#
# COMPACT_ATOMS: atom_id res chain seq x y z
N GLY A 1 28.67 -11.77 4.25
CA GLY A 1 28.49 -10.40 4.77
C GLY A 1 27.07 -9.96 4.53
N SER A 2 26.57 -8.98 5.28
CA SER A 2 25.21 -8.45 5.08
C SER A 2 25.08 -7.78 3.71
N PRO A 3 23.93 -7.91 3.03
CA PRO A 3 23.71 -7.25 1.74
C PRO A 3 23.73 -5.71 1.91
N PRO A 4 24.15 -4.96 0.86
CA PRO A 4 24.10 -3.49 0.87
C PRO A 4 22.69 -2.95 1.10
N ALA A 5 22.58 -1.72 1.62
CA ALA A 5 21.30 -1.08 1.90
C ALA A 5 20.37 -1.00 0.68
N SER A 6 20.93 -0.75 -0.52
CA SER A 6 20.16 -0.72 -1.76
C SER A 6 19.54 -2.08 -2.13
N VAL A 7 20.25 -3.18 -1.82
CA VAL A 7 19.75 -4.55 -2.05
C VAL A 7 18.65 -4.88 -1.03
N GLN A 8 18.82 -4.49 0.23
CA GLN A 8 17.77 -4.65 1.24
C GLN A 8 16.50 -3.89 0.83
N ARG A 9 16.64 -2.65 0.36
CA ARG A 9 15.51 -1.84 -0.13
C ARG A 9 14.80 -2.48 -1.32
N MET A 10 15.56 -3.05 -2.26
CA MET A 10 14.99 -3.78 -3.40
C MET A 10 14.18 -4.99 -2.94
N LEU A 11 14.67 -5.75 -1.94
CA LEU A 11 13.93 -6.87 -1.36
C LEU A 11 12.62 -6.41 -0.71
N GLU A 12 12.64 -5.30 0.03
CA GLU A 12 11.42 -4.74 0.62
C GLU A 12 10.35 -4.38 -0.42
N LEU A 13 10.78 -3.82 -1.56
CA LEU A 13 9.88 -3.50 -2.67
C LEU A 13 9.33 -4.76 -3.35
N VAL A 14 10.13 -5.82 -3.47
CA VAL A 14 9.66 -7.11 -4.01
C VAL A 14 8.64 -7.75 -3.09
N GLU A 15 8.86 -7.74 -1.77
CA GLU A 15 7.86 -8.18 -0.80
C GLU A 15 6.55 -7.42 -0.96
N LEU A 16 6.61 -6.09 -1.04
CA LEU A 16 5.41 -5.27 -1.23
C LEU A 16 4.67 -5.63 -2.53
N LYS A 17 5.41 -5.90 -3.62
CA LYS A 17 4.81 -6.34 -4.90
C LYS A 17 4.11 -7.69 -4.77
N ILE A 18 4.66 -8.62 -4.02
CA ILE A 18 4.03 -9.93 -3.76
C ILE A 18 2.75 -9.73 -2.97
N ASP A 19 2.79 -8.93 -1.90
CA ASP A 19 1.62 -8.61 -1.08
C ASP A 19 0.53 -7.92 -1.93
N ALA A 20 0.91 -6.97 -2.80
CA ALA A 20 -0.01 -6.28 -3.71
C ALA A 20 -0.66 -7.23 -4.72
N ALA A 21 0.10 -8.18 -5.26
CA ALA A 21 -0.41 -9.17 -6.20
C ALA A 21 -1.50 -10.07 -5.58
N VAL A 22 -1.39 -10.43 -4.30
CA VAL A 22 -2.44 -11.19 -3.58
C VAL A 22 -3.78 -10.45 -3.60
N TRP A 23 -3.73 -9.12 -3.53
CA TRP A 23 -4.90 -8.24 -3.55
C TRP A 23 -5.30 -7.77 -4.96
N GLN A 24 -4.55 -8.16 -6.00
CA GLN A 24 -4.74 -7.69 -7.37
C GLN A 24 -4.64 -6.16 -7.47
N VAL A 25 -3.65 -5.61 -6.77
CA VAL A 25 -3.24 -4.20 -6.82
C VAL A 25 -2.07 -4.06 -7.80
N ASP A 26 -2.25 -3.21 -8.81
CA ASP A 26 -1.29 -3.03 -9.90
C ASP A 26 -0.33 -1.87 -9.62
N ALA A 27 -0.78 -0.87 -8.86
CA ALA A 27 0.01 0.29 -8.49
C ALA A 27 -0.33 0.81 -7.09
N ILE A 28 0.69 1.34 -6.42
CA ILE A 28 0.58 2.01 -5.12
C ILE A 28 1.32 3.35 -5.27
N ARG A 29 0.64 4.46 -4.96
CA ARG A 29 1.21 5.81 -5.09
C ARG A 29 0.73 6.73 -3.97
N THR A 30 1.48 7.80 -3.72
CA THR A 30 1.01 8.89 -2.87
C THR A 30 0.34 9.99 -3.69
N GLU A 31 -0.70 10.61 -3.13
CA GLU A 31 -1.41 11.74 -3.74
C GLU A 31 -1.71 12.84 -2.70
N GLN A 32 -1.97 14.05 -3.21
CA GLN A 32 -2.30 15.26 -2.43
C GLN A 32 -1.29 15.53 -1.29
N ASP A 33 -0.05 15.87 -1.66
CA ASP A 33 1.03 16.19 -0.70
C ASP A 33 1.23 15.10 0.37
N ASP A 34 1.31 13.84 -0.09
CA ASP A 34 1.49 12.64 0.75
C ASP A 34 0.43 12.48 1.84
N LYS A 35 -0.80 12.93 1.56
CA LYS A 35 -1.96 12.75 2.43
C LYS A 35 -2.67 11.41 2.21
N TYR A 36 -2.63 10.91 0.97
CA TYR A 36 -3.30 9.66 0.62
C TYR A 36 -2.34 8.66 0.01
N LEU A 37 -2.48 7.41 0.42
CA LEU A 37 -1.90 6.25 -0.23
C LEU A 37 -2.99 5.63 -1.10
N VAL A 38 -2.79 5.65 -2.40
CA VAL A 38 -3.77 5.18 -3.39
C VAL A 38 -3.33 3.83 -3.94
N PHE A 39 -4.26 2.89 -3.93
CA PHE A 39 -4.10 1.53 -4.46
C PHE A 39 -4.94 1.40 -5.72
N ASP A 40 -4.30 1.28 -6.88
CA ASP A 40 -5.00 0.91 -8.10
C ASP A 40 -5.17 -0.60 -8.16
N TYR A 41 -6.38 -1.07 -8.41
CA TYR A 41 -6.72 -2.48 -8.36
C TYR A 41 -7.50 -2.93 -9.59
N THR A 42 -7.47 -4.24 -9.84
CA THR A 42 -8.20 -4.89 -10.95
C THR A 42 -9.29 -5.85 -10.49
N ASN A 43 -9.38 -6.13 -9.19
CA ASN A 43 -10.38 -7.04 -8.61
C ASN A 43 -11.16 -6.38 -7.45
N ALA A 44 -12.38 -5.94 -7.72
CA ALA A 44 -13.24 -5.27 -6.73
C ALA A 44 -13.55 -6.14 -5.49
N PRO A 45 -13.91 -7.44 -5.61
CA PRO A 45 -14.11 -8.28 -4.43
C PRO A 45 -12.89 -8.35 -3.50
N ARG A 46 -11.67 -8.39 -4.05
CA ARG A 46 -10.42 -8.43 -3.27
C ARG A 46 -10.19 -7.12 -2.53
N ILE A 47 -10.30 -5.97 -3.19
CA ILE A 47 -10.07 -4.69 -2.52
C ILE A 47 -11.15 -4.38 -1.47
N GLU A 48 -12.40 -4.81 -1.70
CA GLU A 48 -13.46 -4.67 -0.70
C GLU A 48 -13.17 -5.49 0.55
N GLN A 49 -12.65 -6.72 0.39
CA GLN A 49 -12.20 -7.52 1.51
C GLN A 49 -11.09 -6.81 2.28
N LEU A 50 -10.10 -6.25 1.58
CA LEU A 50 -9.04 -5.46 2.19
C LEU A 50 -9.59 -4.24 2.94
N ALA A 51 -10.55 -3.52 2.36
CA ALA A 51 -11.16 -2.35 2.97
C ALA A 51 -11.91 -2.69 4.26
N ARG A 52 -12.58 -3.84 4.30
CA ARG A 52 -13.26 -4.36 5.50
C ARG A 52 -12.28 -4.67 6.63
N MET A 53 -11.07 -5.13 6.32
CA MET A 53 -10.02 -5.38 7.31
C MET A 53 -9.50 -4.09 7.96
N HIS A 54 -9.58 -2.95 7.27
CA HIS A 54 -9.05 -1.66 7.73
C HIS A 54 -10.12 -0.68 8.22
N ALA A 55 -11.31 -1.17 8.55
CA ALA A 55 -12.42 -0.49 9.25
C ALA A 55 -12.47 1.04 9.05
N GLY A 56 -12.73 1.48 7.81
CA GLY A 56 -12.95 2.89 7.47
C GLY A 56 -11.70 3.72 7.15
N ARG A 57 -10.49 3.16 7.29
CA ARG A 57 -9.25 3.84 6.88
C ARG A 57 -8.93 3.66 5.40
N LEU A 58 -9.26 2.49 4.85
CA LEU A 58 -9.20 2.22 3.41
C LEU A 58 -10.60 2.38 2.81
N ARG A 59 -10.75 3.29 1.86
CA ARG A 59 -12.02 3.59 1.19
C ARG A 59 -11.89 3.32 -0.30
N VAL A 60 -12.76 2.46 -0.83
CA VAL A 60 -12.96 2.30 -2.28
C VAL A 60 -13.73 3.52 -2.79
N VAL A 61 -13.17 4.24 -3.76
CA VAL A 61 -13.74 5.51 -4.25
C VAL A 61 -14.40 5.35 -5.62
N ASP A 62 -13.83 4.49 -6.46
CA ASP A 62 -14.36 4.11 -7.77
C ASP A 62 -14.04 2.64 -8.05
N ASP A 63 -14.25 2.18 -9.29
CA ASP A 63 -14.05 0.78 -9.69
C ASP A 63 -12.58 0.37 -9.84
N ARG A 64 -11.63 1.29 -9.65
CA ARG A 64 -10.20 1.06 -9.94
C ARG A 64 -9.26 1.54 -8.84
N SER A 65 -9.72 2.31 -7.87
CA SER A 65 -8.87 2.95 -6.87
C SER A 65 -9.46 2.92 -5.46
N ALA A 66 -8.58 2.63 -4.50
CA ALA A 66 -8.89 2.72 -3.08
C ALA A 66 -7.88 3.65 -2.38
N TYR A 67 -8.38 4.48 -1.48
CA TYR A 67 -7.63 5.53 -0.80
C TYR A 67 -7.48 5.17 0.67
N PHE A 68 -6.24 5.23 1.15
CA PHE A 68 -5.91 5.14 2.56
C PHE A 68 -5.36 6.47 3.05
N THR A 69 -5.84 6.95 4.20
CA THR A 69 -5.35 8.21 4.78
C THR A 69 -3.99 7.99 5.44
N ILE A 70 -2.97 8.71 4.99
CA ILE A 70 -1.63 8.65 5.59
C ILE A 70 -1.63 9.49 6.88
N PRO A 71 -1.27 8.90 8.03
CA PRO A 71 -1.06 9.66 9.27
C PRO A 71 -0.03 10.78 9.08
N ALA A 72 -0.22 11.93 9.74
CA ALA A 72 0.65 13.10 9.53
C ALA A 72 2.13 12.85 9.91
N ASP A 73 2.37 11.89 10.81
CA ASP A 73 3.68 11.39 11.25
C ASP A 73 4.32 10.38 10.28
N CYS A 74 3.58 9.91 9.27
CA CYS A 74 4.01 8.87 8.33
C CYS A 74 4.25 9.40 6.90
N ARG A 75 4.88 10.56 6.75
CA ARG A 75 5.14 11.17 5.42
C ARG A 75 6.55 10.94 4.86
N GLU A 76 7.45 10.37 5.65
CA GLU A 76 8.78 9.98 5.17
C GLU A 76 8.70 8.71 4.29
N CYS A 77 9.54 8.60 3.26
CA CYS A 77 9.46 7.51 2.27
C CYS A 77 9.53 6.10 2.89
N ASP A 78 10.31 5.92 3.96
CA ASP A 78 10.43 4.63 4.66
C ASP A 78 9.17 4.32 5.46
N SER A 79 8.60 5.33 6.12
CA SER A 79 7.34 5.23 6.86
C SER A 79 6.16 4.93 5.93
N VAL A 80 6.13 5.53 4.74
CA VAL A 80 5.11 5.23 3.71
C VAL A 80 5.25 3.79 3.21
N LEU A 81 6.47 3.30 2.98
CA LEU A 81 6.68 1.91 2.57
C LEU A 81 6.21 0.92 3.65
N ALA A 82 6.55 1.18 4.91
CA ALA A 82 6.10 0.38 6.04
C ALA A 82 4.58 0.41 6.17
N LEU A 83 3.95 1.57 5.98
CA LEU A 83 2.50 1.72 5.98
C LEU A 83 1.85 0.91 4.86
N ALA A 84 2.37 0.99 3.63
CA ALA A 84 1.86 0.20 2.50
C ALA A 84 1.90 -1.31 2.79
N LYS A 85 3.01 -1.81 3.35
CA LYS A 85 3.11 -3.21 3.77
C LYS A 85 2.09 -3.54 4.87
N SER A 86 1.93 -2.67 5.86
CA SER A 86 0.95 -2.86 6.95
C SER A 86 -0.50 -2.83 6.48
N VAL A 87 -0.80 -2.12 5.40
CA VAL A 87 -2.15 -2.14 4.82
C VAL A 87 -2.40 -3.47 4.11
N LEU A 88 -1.44 -3.98 3.34
CA LEU A 88 -1.64 -5.20 2.54
C LEU A 88 -1.53 -6.50 3.34
N ARG A 89 -0.95 -6.47 4.55
CA ARG A 89 -0.80 -7.65 5.41
C ARG A 89 -1.92 -7.68 6.46
N PRO A 90 -2.63 -8.82 6.62
CA PRO A 90 -3.57 -9.06 7.73
C PRO A 90 -2.90 -8.96 9.12
#